data_AF-A0A7C6N194-F1
#
_entry.id   AF-A0A7C6N194-F1
#
_cell.length_a   1.000
_cell.length_b   1.000
_cell.length_c   1.000
_cell.angle_alpha   90.00
_cell.angle_beta   90.00
_cell.angle_gamma   90.00
#
_symmetry.space_group_name_H-M   'P 1'
#
loop_
_entity.id
_entity.type
_entity.pdbx_description
1 polymer ?
#
loop_
_entity_poly.entity_id
_entity_poly.type
_entity_poly.pdbx_seq_one_letter_code
_entity_poly.pdbx_strand_id
1 'polypeptide(L)'
;MSNTILFFCSLFSCVVIVNIMFQFWNDRLEKKYYHKHLYNVLPIISIVILTLVNMFMNSILNLIVNVLLFGAICSFFYYQNSSKQLIILLETEALLVIMGVVEALGVFVIDSLLDALDLIPESVEILKSIESIFSKIILLFLYYVVLRKIWVKDIIRTRMQYVLYLIVFSYSLINMLAISVISSSEKPIVLAITVAATIFVVMFLIYFMKFSDERNYYKLRSEMMEQQIKIQLKQYESQSEKYRESMSILHDVDKHIKMIEGLNAKGFKEEAKNYTTKIKSLLQPLLPIRYTDNMILNCLLADKVREAKNLDISFTIDI
;
A
#
# COMPACT_ATOMS: atom_id res chain seq x y z
N MET A 1 -37.58 22.78 1.67
CA MET A 1 -36.78 22.33 0.52
C MET A 1 -35.31 22.76 0.64
N SER A 2 -35.01 24.04 0.90
CA SER A 2 -33.64 24.53 1.08
C SER A 2 -32.85 23.81 2.19
N ASN A 3 -33.40 23.68 3.42
CA ASN A 3 -32.72 22.99 4.53
C ASN A 3 -32.45 21.48 4.29
N THR A 4 -33.32 20.80 3.55
CA THR A 4 -33.16 19.36 3.25
C THR A 4 -32.08 19.13 2.21
N ILE A 5 -32.05 19.95 1.14
CA ILE A 5 -31.01 19.88 0.10
C ILE A 5 -29.65 20.20 0.71
N LEU A 6 -29.61 21.22 1.56
CA LEU A 6 -28.41 21.63 2.26
C LEU A 6 -27.88 20.56 3.22
N PHE A 7 -28.77 19.86 3.93
CA PHE A 7 -28.40 18.71 4.74
C PHE A 7 -27.76 17.61 3.88
N PHE A 8 -28.36 17.24 2.75
CA PHE A 8 -27.78 16.21 1.87
C PHE A 8 -26.42 16.62 1.28
N CYS A 9 -26.24 17.88 0.87
CA CYS A 9 -24.97 18.38 0.37
C CYS A 9 -23.90 18.40 1.46
N SER A 10 -24.26 18.83 2.67
CA SER A 10 -23.35 18.83 3.83
C SER A 10 -22.95 17.42 4.22
N LEU A 11 -23.90 16.47 4.22
CA LEU A 11 -23.65 15.07 4.52
C LEU A 11 -22.74 14.44 3.48
N PHE A 12 -22.99 14.67 2.19
CA PHE A 12 -22.12 14.18 1.12
C PHE A 12 -20.69 14.74 1.24
N SER A 13 -20.56 16.04 1.48
CA SER A 13 -19.27 16.69 1.74
C SER A 13 -18.53 16.04 2.91
N CYS A 14 -19.20 15.84 4.05
CA CYS A 14 -18.64 15.17 5.22
C CYS A 14 -18.22 13.72 4.91
N VAL A 15 -19.05 12.96 4.19
CA VAL A 15 -18.75 11.59 3.79
C VAL A 15 -17.44 11.55 2.99
N VAL A 16 -17.24 12.46 2.04
CA VAL A 16 -16.02 12.50 1.23
C VAL A 16 -14.80 12.83 2.08
N ILE A 17 -14.84 13.92 2.87
CA ILE A 17 -13.71 14.37 3.70
C ILE A 17 -13.31 13.29 4.72
N VAL A 18 -14.30 12.73 5.43
CA VAL A 18 -14.03 11.69 6.43
C VAL A 18 -13.45 10.44 5.80
N ASN A 19 -13.98 9.98 4.65
CA ASN A 19 -13.41 8.81 3.97
C ASN A 19 -11.96 9.05 3.53
N ILE A 20 -11.64 10.24 2.99
CA ILE A 20 -10.26 10.58 2.62
C ILE A 20 -9.34 10.56 3.84
N MET A 21 -9.78 11.10 4.98
CA MET A 21 -8.97 11.12 6.20
C MET A 21 -8.72 9.74 6.79
N PHE A 22 -9.77 8.93 6.91
CA PHE A 22 -9.61 7.56 7.38
C PHE A 22 -8.78 6.72 6.42
N GLN A 23 -8.91 6.93 5.11
CA GLN A 23 -8.06 6.27 4.12
C GLN A 23 -6.59 6.66 4.32
N PHE A 24 -6.30 7.96 4.46
CA PHE A 24 -4.95 8.47 4.70
C PHE A 24 -4.29 7.85 5.94
N TRP A 25 -5.01 7.76 7.06
CA TRP A 25 -4.47 7.13 8.25
C TRP A 25 -4.33 5.62 8.11
N ASN A 26 -5.31 4.92 7.54
CA ASN A 26 -5.23 3.47 7.35
C ASN A 26 -4.08 3.04 6.42
N ASP A 27 -3.70 3.89 5.46
CA ASP A 27 -2.59 3.60 4.55
C ASP A 27 -1.21 3.83 5.18
N ARG A 28 -1.10 4.66 6.24
CA ARG A 28 0.19 5.11 6.79
C ARG A 28 0.45 4.70 8.24
N LEU A 29 -0.60 4.52 9.01
CA LEU A 29 -0.54 4.36 10.47
C LEU A 29 -1.10 3.02 10.89
N GLU A 30 -0.53 2.47 11.95
CA GLU A 30 -1.06 1.28 12.58
C GLU A 30 -2.23 1.62 13.51
N LYS A 31 -3.19 0.70 13.58
CA LYS A 31 -4.35 0.80 14.46
C LYS A 31 -3.92 0.50 15.89
N LYS A 32 -4.15 1.43 16.82
CA LYS A 32 -3.75 1.25 18.23
C LYS A 32 -4.52 0.14 18.94
N TYR A 33 -5.81 0.05 18.63
CA TYR A 33 -6.72 -0.96 19.17
C TYR A 33 -6.97 -2.08 18.16
N TYR A 34 -7.06 -3.33 18.62
CA TYR A 34 -7.29 -4.51 17.78
C TYR A 34 -8.75 -4.68 17.31
N HIS A 35 -9.72 -4.01 17.94
CA HIS A 35 -11.13 -4.19 17.63
C HIS A 35 -11.51 -3.65 16.25
N LYS A 36 -11.70 -4.56 15.27
CA LYS A 36 -12.01 -4.21 13.87
C LYS A 36 -13.27 -3.35 13.71
N HIS A 37 -14.31 -3.59 14.52
CA HIS A 37 -15.57 -2.83 14.45
C HIS A 37 -15.40 -1.35 14.81
N LEU A 38 -14.46 -1.02 15.70
CA LEU A 38 -14.21 0.35 16.13
C LEU A 38 -13.89 1.27 14.95
N TYR A 39 -13.01 0.83 14.05
CA TYR A 39 -12.57 1.62 12.89
C TYR A 39 -13.59 1.67 11.75
N ASN A 40 -14.65 0.86 11.81
CA ASN A 40 -15.79 0.98 10.90
C ASN A 40 -16.86 1.94 11.47
N VAL A 41 -16.99 2.01 12.80
CA VAL A 41 -17.95 2.88 13.48
C VAL A 41 -17.44 4.32 13.60
N LEU A 42 -16.14 4.51 13.84
CA LEU A 42 -15.52 5.83 13.97
C LEU A 42 -15.80 6.77 12.79
N PRO A 43 -15.63 6.39 11.51
CA PRO A 43 -15.99 7.24 10.38
C PRO A 43 -17.46 7.67 10.40
N ILE A 44 -18.38 6.76 10.76
CA ILE A 44 -19.81 7.04 10.81
C ILE A 44 -20.10 8.09 11.88
N ILE A 45 -19.52 7.94 13.06
CA ILE A 45 -19.64 8.91 14.15
C ILE A 45 -19.08 10.27 13.71
N SER A 46 -17.91 10.31 13.08
CA SER A 46 -17.30 11.54 12.58
C SER A 46 -18.19 12.24 11.55
N ILE A 47 -18.79 11.50 10.62
CA ILE A 47 -19.72 12.05 9.61
C ILE A 47 -20.92 12.69 10.30
N VAL A 48 -21.52 12.01 11.29
CA VAL A 48 -22.68 12.54 12.02
C VAL A 48 -22.32 13.83 12.76
N ILE A 49 -21.22 13.83 13.52
CA ILE A 49 -20.75 15.02 14.25
C ILE A 49 -20.52 16.20 13.30
N LEU A 50 -19.74 15.99 12.23
CA LEU A 50 -19.42 17.05 11.29
C LEU A 50 -20.64 17.57 10.53
N THR A 51 -21.59 16.70 10.19
CA THR A 51 -22.84 17.11 9.53
C THR A 51 -23.66 17.98 10.48
N LEU A 52 -23.80 17.60 11.75
CA LEU A 52 -24.51 18.40 12.76
C LEU A 52 -23.85 19.76 12.98
N VAL A 53 -22.51 19.81 13.03
CA VAL A 53 -21.77 21.07 13.19
C VAL A 53 -21.92 21.97 11.95
N ASN A 54 -21.85 21.39 10.75
CA ASN A 54 -22.05 22.12 9.49
C ASN A 54 -23.44 22.76 9.39
N MET A 55 -24.47 22.18 10.02
CA MET A 55 -25.82 22.76 10.06
C MET A 55 -25.89 24.10 10.82
N PHE A 56 -24.92 24.42 11.69
CA PHE A 56 -24.85 25.72 12.36
C PHE A 56 -24.35 26.86 11.47
N MET A 57 -23.94 26.58 10.22
CA MET A 57 -23.55 27.58 9.22
C MET A 57 -22.42 28.52 9.64
N ASN A 58 -21.56 28.08 10.57
CA ASN A 58 -20.43 28.86 11.04
C ASN A 58 -19.12 28.24 10.53
N SER A 59 -18.52 28.89 9.54
CA SER A 59 -17.29 28.42 8.89
C SER A 59 -16.11 28.31 9.86
N ILE A 60 -16.01 29.21 10.85
CA ILE A 60 -14.94 29.18 11.85
C ILE A 60 -15.15 27.98 12.79
N LEU A 61 -16.40 27.75 13.22
CA LEU A 61 -16.74 26.59 14.03
C LEU A 61 -16.44 25.28 13.29
N ASN A 62 -16.84 25.19 12.01
CA ASN A 62 -16.56 24.02 11.18
C ASN A 62 -15.06 23.74 11.07
N LEU A 63 -14.25 24.78 10.87
CA LEU A 63 -12.80 24.64 10.79
C LEU A 63 -12.22 24.14 12.12
N ILE A 64 -12.58 24.77 13.24
CA ILE A 64 -12.11 24.39 14.58
C ILE A 64 -12.49 22.94 14.89
N VAL A 65 -13.73 22.54 14.63
CA VAL A 65 -14.19 21.17 14.90
C VAL A 65 -13.47 20.17 14.00
N ASN A 66 -13.25 20.46 12.72
CA ASN A 66 -12.50 19.56 11.83
C ASN A 66 -11.07 19.33 12.36
N VAL A 67 -10.34 20.40 12.68
CA VAL A 67 -8.96 20.33 13.22
C VAL A 67 -8.95 19.52 14.52
N LEU A 68 -9.81 19.86 15.49
CA LEU A 68 -9.83 19.19 16.78
C LEU A 68 -10.25 17.72 16.67
N LEU A 69 -11.28 17.42 15.87
CA LEU A 69 -11.81 16.07 15.71
C LEU A 69 -10.79 15.16 15.04
N PHE A 70 -10.23 15.58 13.89
CA PHE A 70 -9.29 14.74 13.16
C PHE A 70 -7.95 14.62 13.90
N GLY A 71 -7.45 15.70 14.52
CA GLY A 71 -6.27 15.66 15.38
C GLY A 71 -6.45 14.71 16.58
N ALA A 72 -7.62 14.76 17.25
CA ALA A 72 -7.94 13.86 18.36
C ALA A 72 -8.01 12.39 17.90
N ILE A 73 -8.70 12.11 16.77
CA ILE A 73 -8.81 10.73 16.26
C ILE A 73 -7.43 10.17 15.93
N CYS A 74 -6.61 10.95 15.23
CA CYS A 74 -5.24 10.57 14.88
C CYS A 74 -4.42 10.23 16.14
N SER A 75 -4.50 11.08 17.19
CA SER A 75 -3.72 10.91 18.41
C SER A 75 -4.18 9.73 19.28
N PHE A 76 -5.49 9.51 19.39
CA PHE A 76 -6.04 8.50 20.30
C PHE A 76 -6.15 7.11 19.68
N PHE A 77 -6.50 6.99 18.39
CA PHE A 77 -6.86 5.72 17.76
C PHE A 77 -5.77 5.15 16.85
N TYR A 78 -4.82 5.95 16.39
CA TYR A 78 -3.70 5.49 15.58
C TYR A 78 -2.42 5.51 16.40
N TYR A 79 -1.62 4.44 16.28
CA TYR A 79 -0.40 4.24 17.07
C TYR A 79 0.83 4.60 16.24
N GLN A 80 1.74 5.35 16.86
CA GLN A 80 3.10 5.48 16.38
C GLN A 80 4.06 5.72 17.55
N ASN A 81 5.32 5.34 17.36
CA ASN A 81 6.41 5.61 18.29
C ASN A 81 6.41 7.11 18.69
N SER A 82 6.37 7.39 20.01
CA SER A 82 6.03 8.71 20.57
C SER A 82 6.87 9.87 20.03
N SER A 83 8.07 9.60 19.54
CA SER A 83 8.98 10.61 18.99
C SER A 83 8.52 11.24 17.66
N LYS A 84 7.54 10.64 16.95
CA LYS A 84 7.04 11.14 15.65
C LYS A 84 5.59 11.62 15.69
N GLN A 85 4.95 11.63 16.86
CA GLN A 85 3.52 11.95 16.99
C GLN A 85 3.17 13.37 16.52
N LEU A 86 4.03 14.36 16.82
CA LEU A 86 3.84 15.75 16.37
C LEU A 86 3.92 15.89 14.84
N ILE A 87 4.82 15.15 14.19
CA ILE A 87 4.97 15.19 12.73
C ILE A 87 3.68 14.68 12.09
N ILE A 88 3.13 13.56 12.54
CA ILE A 88 1.91 12.97 11.97
C ILE A 88 0.69 13.87 12.17
N LEU A 89 0.60 14.54 13.32
CA LEU A 89 -0.47 15.50 13.57
C LEU A 89 -0.35 16.67 12.59
N LEU A 90 0.86 17.21 12.39
CA LEU A 90 1.11 18.24 11.38
C LEU A 90 0.80 17.75 9.96
N GLU A 91 1.11 16.51 9.62
CA GLU A 91 0.79 15.93 8.30
C GLU A 91 -0.73 15.76 8.10
N THR A 92 -1.45 15.40 9.16
CA THR A 92 -2.93 15.30 9.15
C THR A 92 -3.56 16.67 8.93
N GLU A 93 -3.09 17.69 9.66
CA GLU A 93 -3.54 19.07 9.49
C GLU A 93 -3.14 19.64 8.12
N ALA A 94 -1.93 19.33 7.65
CA ALA A 94 -1.49 19.71 6.30
C ALA A 94 -2.40 19.11 5.22
N LEU A 95 -2.85 17.86 5.40
CA LEU A 95 -3.83 17.27 4.50
C LEU A 95 -5.16 18.01 4.54
N LEU A 96 -5.68 18.42 5.71
CA LEU A 96 -6.90 19.25 5.79
C LEU A 96 -6.75 20.55 4.99
N VAL A 97 -5.63 21.24 5.15
CA VAL A 97 -5.36 22.49 4.43
C VAL A 97 -5.29 22.24 2.93
N ILE A 98 -4.59 21.21 2.48
CA ILE A 98 -4.51 20.84 1.06
C ILE A 98 -5.90 20.53 0.51
N MET A 99 -6.73 19.77 1.24
CA MET A 99 -8.10 19.48 0.81
C MET A 99 -8.92 20.76 0.68
N GLY A 100 -8.82 21.69 1.62
CA GLY A 100 -9.49 23.00 1.53
C GLY A 100 -9.06 23.83 0.32
N VAL A 101 -7.76 23.84 0.01
CA VAL A 101 -7.22 24.51 -1.19
C VAL A 101 -7.75 23.86 -2.46
N VAL A 102 -7.77 22.52 -2.52
CA VAL A 102 -8.29 21.78 -3.68
C VAL A 102 -9.80 22.02 -3.87
N GLU A 103 -10.56 22.09 -2.79
CA GLU A 103 -11.99 22.42 -2.86
C GLU A 103 -12.22 23.82 -3.42
N ALA A 104 -11.48 24.83 -2.91
CA ALA A 104 -11.56 26.20 -3.41
C ALA A 104 -11.16 26.31 -4.89
N LEU A 105 -10.11 25.60 -5.31
CA LEU A 105 -9.72 25.49 -6.72
C LEU A 105 -10.82 24.81 -7.56
N GLY A 106 -11.48 23.80 -7.01
CA GLY A 106 -12.60 23.13 -7.66
C GLY A 106 -13.75 24.08 -7.97
N VAL A 107 -14.17 24.87 -6.98
CA VAL A 107 -15.21 25.91 -7.14
C VAL A 107 -14.78 26.92 -8.23
N PHE A 108 -13.56 27.45 -8.12
CA PHE A 108 -13.04 28.40 -9.12
C PHE A 108 -13.04 27.83 -10.55
N VAL A 109 -12.65 26.56 -10.71
CA VAL A 109 -12.60 25.90 -12.04
C VAL A 109 -13.99 25.71 -12.62
N ILE A 110 -14.99 25.30 -11.82
CA ILE A 110 -16.34 25.11 -12.34
C ILE A 110 -17.01 26.44 -12.67
N ASP A 111 -16.84 27.47 -11.85
CA ASP A 111 -17.37 28.81 -12.12
C ASP A 111 -16.81 29.35 -13.42
N SER A 112 -15.47 29.31 -13.57
CA SER A 112 -14.81 29.75 -14.80
C SER A 112 -15.27 28.99 -16.04
N LEU A 113 -15.60 27.70 -15.89
CA LEU A 113 -16.04 26.84 -16.97
C LEU A 113 -17.51 27.11 -17.34
N LEU A 114 -18.37 27.33 -16.36
CA LEU A 114 -19.77 27.72 -16.57
C LEU A 114 -19.87 29.10 -17.21
N ASP A 115 -19.06 30.06 -16.76
CA ASP A 115 -18.96 31.40 -17.34
C ASP A 115 -18.49 31.34 -18.80
N ALA A 116 -17.45 30.56 -19.08
CA ALA A 116 -16.90 30.43 -20.44
C ALA A 116 -17.87 29.77 -21.44
N LEU A 117 -18.79 28.94 -20.95
CA LEU A 117 -19.80 28.26 -21.76
C LEU A 117 -21.16 28.98 -21.78
N ASP A 118 -21.30 30.09 -21.03
CA ASP A 118 -22.56 30.82 -20.83
C ASP A 118 -23.68 29.92 -20.29
N LEU A 119 -23.33 29.03 -19.36
CA LEU A 119 -24.21 28.01 -18.77
C LEU A 119 -24.50 28.25 -17.29
N ILE A 120 -24.32 29.47 -16.79
CA ILE A 120 -24.54 29.80 -15.39
C ILE A 120 -26.02 29.59 -15.04
N PRO A 121 -26.36 28.72 -14.06
CA PRO A 121 -27.74 28.53 -13.64
C PRO A 121 -28.33 29.81 -13.07
N GLU A 122 -29.57 30.14 -13.44
CA GLU A 122 -30.27 31.32 -12.90
C GLU A 122 -30.55 31.20 -11.39
N SER A 123 -30.70 29.96 -10.89
CA SER A 123 -30.96 29.73 -9.47
C SER A 123 -29.67 29.58 -8.67
N VAL A 124 -29.49 30.47 -7.69
CA VAL A 124 -28.33 30.50 -6.78
C VAL A 124 -28.18 29.19 -5.99
N GLU A 125 -29.27 28.51 -5.67
CA GLU A 125 -29.24 27.24 -4.93
C GLU A 125 -28.65 26.09 -5.76
N ILE A 126 -28.95 26.04 -7.07
CA ILE A 126 -28.44 25.00 -7.96
C ILE A 126 -26.97 25.25 -8.27
N LEU A 127 -26.58 26.51 -8.50
CA LEU A 127 -25.19 26.89 -8.69
C LEU A 127 -24.32 26.44 -7.49
N LYS A 128 -24.72 26.77 -6.26
CA LYS A 128 -23.99 26.34 -5.04
C LYS A 128 -23.94 24.82 -4.87
N SER A 129 -24.99 24.12 -5.30
CA SER A 129 -25.02 22.65 -5.29
C SER A 129 -24.05 22.07 -6.32
N ILE A 130 -23.96 22.68 -7.49
CA ILE A 130 -23.01 22.33 -8.55
C ILE A 130 -21.57 22.51 -8.06
N GLU A 131 -21.25 23.70 -7.54
CA GLU A 131 -19.97 24.03 -6.92
C GLU A 131 -19.57 23.01 -5.85
N SER A 132 -20.48 22.73 -4.93
CA SER A 132 -20.25 21.81 -3.81
C SER A 132 -19.95 20.40 -4.30
N ILE A 133 -20.76 19.83 -5.19
CA ILE A 133 -20.55 18.47 -5.71
C ILE A 133 -19.27 18.41 -6.53
N PHE A 134 -19.03 19.37 -7.42
CA PHE A 134 -17.84 19.39 -8.28
C PHE A 134 -16.55 19.49 -7.45
N SER A 135 -16.53 20.35 -6.43
CA SER A 135 -15.38 20.49 -5.52
C SER A 135 -15.01 19.16 -4.84
N LYS A 136 -15.98 18.31 -4.50
CA LYS A 136 -15.72 16.98 -3.91
C LYS A 136 -15.26 15.96 -4.96
N ILE A 137 -15.75 16.06 -6.19
CA ILE A 137 -15.34 15.18 -7.29
C ILE A 137 -13.89 15.44 -7.67
N ILE A 138 -13.50 16.72 -7.84
CA ILE A 138 -12.12 17.08 -8.13
C ILE A 138 -11.19 16.75 -6.94
N LEU A 139 -11.67 16.93 -5.70
CA LEU A 139 -10.94 16.52 -4.51
C LEU A 139 -10.67 15.02 -4.50
N LEU A 140 -11.69 14.18 -4.72
CA LEU A 140 -11.53 12.74 -4.80
C LEU A 140 -10.56 12.35 -5.91
N PHE A 141 -10.72 12.93 -7.10
CA PHE A 141 -9.85 12.68 -8.24
C PHE A 141 -8.39 13.02 -7.93
N LEU A 142 -8.11 14.23 -7.45
CA LEU A 142 -6.74 14.68 -7.14
C LEU A 142 -6.16 13.94 -5.94
N TYR A 143 -6.98 13.65 -4.91
CA TYR A 143 -6.54 12.86 -3.78
C TYR A 143 -6.03 11.51 -4.25
N TYR A 144 -6.84 10.78 -5.02
CA TYR A 144 -6.43 9.47 -5.47
C TYR A 144 -5.28 9.57 -6.47
N VAL A 145 -5.38 10.35 -7.54
CA VAL A 145 -4.37 10.41 -8.62
C VAL A 145 -3.02 10.93 -8.14
N VAL A 146 -3.01 11.99 -7.32
CA VAL A 146 -1.79 12.75 -6.98
C VAL A 146 -1.47 12.65 -5.50
N LEU A 147 -2.35 13.13 -4.61
CA LEU A 147 -1.99 13.36 -3.20
C LEU A 147 -1.61 12.06 -2.50
N ARG A 148 -2.39 11.00 -2.68
CA ARG A 148 -2.14 9.71 -2.03
C ARG A 148 -0.75 9.15 -2.36
N LYS A 149 -0.25 9.38 -3.58
CA LYS A 149 1.09 8.96 -4.03
C LYS A 149 2.22 9.73 -3.35
N ILE A 150 2.01 11.01 -3.00
CA ILE A 150 3.02 11.84 -2.32
C ILE A 150 3.32 11.26 -0.93
N TRP A 151 2.28 10.77 -0.24
CA TRP A 151 2.36 10.38 1.17
C TRP A 151 2.60 8.89 1.40
N VAL A 152 2.21 8.03 0.46
CA VAL A 152 2.33 6.57 0.56
C VAL A 152 3.26 6.06 -0.55
N LYS A 153 4.48 5.67 -0.17
CA LYS A 153 5.55 5.32 -1.11
C LYS A 153 5.35 3.95 -1.79
N ASP A 154 4.59 3.05 -1.18
CA ASP A 154 4.44 1.66 -1.65
C ASP A 154 3.15 1.43 -2.47
N ILE A 155 2.48 2.48 -2.96
CA ILE A 155 1.29 2.30 -3.79
C ILE A 155 1.70 1.90 -5.20
N ILE A 156 1.52 0.62 -5.50
CA ILE A 156 1.63 0.10 -6.87
C ILE A 156 0.28 0.25 -7.57
N ARG A 157 0.22 1.18 -8.53
CA ARG A 157 -0.94 1.36 -9.40
C ARG A 157 -0.67 0.95 -10.83
N THR A 158 -1.68 0.37 -11.45
CA THR A 158 -1.65 -0.02 -12.86
C THR A 158 -2.06 1.15 -13.75
N ARG A 159 -1.53 1.21 -14.98
CA ARG A 159 -1.92 2.26 -15.96
C ARG A 159 -3.43 2.31 -16.20
N MET A 160 -4.09 1.14 -16.19
CA MET A 160 -5.54 1.01 -16.36
C MET A 160 -6.34 1.75 -15.28
N GLN A 161 -5.84 1.85 -14.05
CA GLN A 161 -6.54 2.57 -12.97
C GLN A 161 -6.60 4.07 -13.23
N TYR A 162 -5.50 4.68 -13.70
CA TYR A 162 -5.50 6.10 -14.05
C TYR A 162 -6.46 6.42 -15.19
N VAL A 163 -6.54 5.54 -16.20
CA VAL A 163 -7.51 5.69 -17.30
C VAL A 163 -8.94 5.62 -16.77
N LEU A 164 -9.24 4.68 -15.88
CA LEU A 164 -10.58 4.58 -15.29
C LEU A 164 -10.93 5.81 -14.44
N TYR A 165 -10.00 6.35 -13.66
CA TYR A 165 -10.24 7.58 -12.89
C TYR A 165 -10.55 8.76 -13.79
N LEU A 166 -9.85 8.87 -14.92
CA LEU A 166 -10.10 9.92 -15.90
C LEU A 166 -11.46 9.75 -16.58
N ILE A 167 -11.86 8.51 -16.92
CA ILE A 167 -13.18 8.24 -17.50
C ILE A 167 -14.28 8.64 -16.52
N VAL A 168 -14.22 8.21 -15.27
CA VAL A 168 -15.26 8.52 -14.28
C VAL A 168 -15.30 10.02 -13.97
N PHE A 169 -14.14 10.67 -13.87
CA PHE A 169 -14.06 12.13 -13.72
C PHE A 169 -14.70 12.86 -14.89
N SER A 170 -14.41 12.44 -16.13
CA SER A 170 -15.00 13.05 -17.33
C SER A 170 -16.51 12.88 -17.39
N TYR A 171 -17.02 11.69 -17.04
CA TYR A 171 -18.46 11.42 -16.96
C TYR A 171 -19.13 12.32 -15.90
N SER A 172 -18.53 12.43 -14.72
CA SER A 172 -19.01 13.32 -13.67
C SER A 172 -19.07 14.77 -14.14
N LEU A 173 -18.03 15.27 -14.81
CA LEU A 173 -17.98 16.63 -15.34
C LEU A 173 -19.10 16.88 -16.37
N ILE A 174 -19.33 15.94 -17.30
CA ILE A 174 -20.41 16.04 -18.29
C ILE A 174 -21.79 16.09 -17.59
N ASN A 175 -22.02 15.26 -16.58
CA ASN A 175 -23.27 15.27 -15.82
C ASN A 175 -23.49 16.61 -15.09
N MET A 176 -22.44 17.22 -14.54
CA MET A 176 -22.55 18.54 -13.89
C MET A 176 -22.96 19.62 -14.89
N LEU A 177 -22.39 19.59 -16.10
CA LEU A 177 -22.79 20.53 -17.16
C LEU A 177 -24.22 20.29 -17.63
N ALA A 178 -24.64 19.02 -17.73
CA ALA A 178 -26.02 18.68 -18.03
C ALA A 178 -26.99 19.21 -16.97
N ILE A 179 -26.65 19.11 -15.68
CA ILE A 179 -27.45 19.69 -14.58
C ILE A 179 -27.60 21.20 -14.77
N SER A 180 -26.52 21.90 -15.13
CA SER A 180 -26.52 23.35 -15.39
C SER A 180 -27.50 23.74 -16.51
N VAL A 181 -27.45 23.03 -17.64
CA VAL A 181 -28.34 23.27 -18.79
C VAL A 181 -29.80 22.94 -18.47
N ILE A 182 -30.04 21.79 -17.82
CA ILE A 182 -31.39 21.30 -17.53
C ILE A 182 -32.07 22.15 -16.46
N SER A 183 -31.29 22.71 -15.53
CA SER A 183 -31.78 23.65 -14.51
C SER A 183 -32.55 24.82 -15.12
N SER A 184 -32.14 25.31 -16.30
CA SER A 184 -32.80 26.43 -16.99
C SER A 184 -34.09 26.02 -17.71
N SER A 185 -34.41 24.72 -17.79
CA SER A 185 -35.48 24.18 -18.66
C SER A 185 -36.78 23.78 -17.93
N GLU A 186 -36.99 24.20 -16.68
CA GLU A 186 -38.17 23.92 -15.84
C GLU A 186 -38.63 22.44 -15.79
N LYS A 187 -37.71 21.49 -15.96
CA LYS A 187 -38.01 20.04 -15.94
C LYS A 187 -37.49 19.37 -14.65
N PRO A 188 -38.24 19.43 -13.53
CA PRO A 188 -37.75 19.01 -12.22
C PRO A 188 -37.45 17.50 -12.12
N ILE A 189 -38.17 16.66 -12.87
CA ILE A 189 -37.96 15.20 -12.87
C ILE A 189 -36.61 14.85 -13.51
N VAL A 190 -36.26 15.51 -14.63
CA VAL A 190 -34.99 15.26 -15.33
C VAL A 190 -33.83 15.72 -14.46
N LEU A 191 -33.95 16.89 -13.82
CA LEU A 191 -32.97 17.40 -12.87
C LEU A 191 -32.72 16.42 -11.72
N ALA A 192 -33.78 15.90 -11.08
CA ALA A 192 -33.68 14.93 -10.00
C ALA A 192 -32.96 13.64 -10.43
N ILE A 193 -33.25 13.13 -11.64
CA ILE A 193 -32.58 11.95 -12.20
C ILE A 193 -31.09 12.23 -12.43
N THR A 194 -30.73 13.40 -12.98
CA THR A 194 -29.32 13.75 -13.23
C THR A 194 -28.52 13.94 -11.95
N VAL A 195 -29.10 14.52 -10.91
CA VAL A 195 -28.46 14.64 -9.58
C VAL A 195 -28.29 13.27 -8.94
N ALA A 196 -29.32 12.42 -8.97
CA ALA A 196 -29.24 11.05 -8.46
C ALA A 196 -28.18 10.22 -9.19
N ALA A 197 -28.11 10.33 -10.52
CA ALA A 197 -27.09 9.68 -11.33
C ALA A 197 -25.67 10.15 -10.97
N THR A 198 -25.50 11.45 -10.71
CA THR A 198 -24.22 12.02 -10.29
C THR A 198 -23.78 11.47 -8.94
N ILE A 199 -24.67 11.46 -7.93
CA ILE A 199 -24.39 10.88 -6.61
C ILE A 199 -24.04 9.40 -6.74
N PHE A 200 -24.82 8.64 -7.53
CA PHE A 200 -24.58 7.23 -7.76
C PHE A 200 -23.19 6.97 -8.35
N VAL A 201 -22.76 7.76 -9.34
CA VAL A 201 -21.44 7.60 -9.93
C VAL A 201 -20.32 8.01 -8.98
N VAL A 202 -20.50 9.03 -8.14
CA VAL A 202 -19.50 9.34 -7.11
C VAL A 202 -19.39 8.21 -6.08
N MET A 203 -20.52 7.66 -5.64
CA MET A 203 -20.53 6.52 -4.73
C MET A 203 -19.87 5.29 -5.36
N PHE A 204 -20.16 5.03 -6.64
CA PHE A 204 -19.52 3.99 -7.43
C PHE A 204 -18.01 4.22 -7.55
N LEU A 205 -17.56 5.46 -7.77
CA LEU A 205 -16.15 5.83 -7.78
C LEU A 205 -15.50 5.44 -6.46
N ILE A 206 -16.05 5.88 -5.32
CA ILE A 206 -15.50 5.58 -3.98
C ILE A 206 -15.42 4.05 -3.75
N TYR A 207 -16.48 3.31 -4.09
CA TYR A 207 -16.50 1.86 -3.95
C TYR A 207 -15.45 1.18 -4.85
N PHE A 208 -15.40 1.56 -6.12
CA PHE A 208 -14.49 0.98 -7.09
C PHE A 208 -13.03 1.29 -6.75
N MET A 209 -12.75 2.50 -6.25
CA MET A 209 -11.45 2.88 -5.72
C MET A 209 -10.97 1.89 -4.65
N LYS A 210 -11.81 1.66 -3.64
CA LYS A 210 -11.50 0.75 -2.52
C LYS A 210 -11.28 -0.69 -3.01
N PHE A 211 -12.17 -1.18 -3.86
CA PHE A 211 -12.06 -2.53 -4.44
C PHE A 211 -10.78 -2.71 -5.26
N SER A 212 -10.44 -1.70 -6.06
CA SER A 212 -9.25 -1.68 -6.91
C SER A 212 -7.95 -1.68 -6.09
N ASP A 213 -7.91 -0.91 -5.00
CA ASP A 213 -6.76 -0.88 -4.08
C ASP A 213 -6.58 -2.22 -3.36
N GLU A 214 -7.66 -2.80 -2.82
CA GLU A 214 -7.62 -4.13 -2.18
C GLU A 214 -7.12 -5.20 -3.15
N ARG A 215 -7.64 -5.23 -4.38
CA ARG A 215 -7.22 -6.21 -5.40
C ARG A 215 -5.74 -6.10 -5.74
N ASN A 216 -5.20 -4.89 -5.91
CA ASN A 216 -3.78 -4.70 -6.19
C ASN A 216 -2.91 -5.17 -5.03
N TYR A 217 -3.32 -4.87 -3.79
CA TYR A 217 -2.62 -5.31 -2.59
C TYR A 217 -2.53 -6.84 -2.52
N TYR A 218 -3.65 -7.54 -2.75
CA TYR A 218 -3.66 -9.00 -2.78
C TYR A 218 -2.83 -9.58 -3.92
N LYS A 219 -2.85 -8.96 -5.11
CA LYS A 219 -2.04 -9.40 -6.24
C LYS A 219 -0.55 -9.30 -5.94
N LEU A 220 -0.10 -8.14 -5.43
CA LEU A 220 1.29 -7.93 -5.05
C LEU A 220 1.73 -8.91 -3.95
N ARG A 221 0.89 -9.11 -2.93
CA ARG A 221 1.16 -10.08 -1.87
C ARG A 221 1.30 -11.50 -2.40
N SER A 222 0.47 -11.89 -3.37
CA SER A 222 0.56 -13.19 -4.01
C SER A 222 1.84 -13.36 -4.82
N GLU A 223 2.23 -12.33 -5.59
CA GLU A 223 3.48 -12.36 -6.37
C GLU A 223 4.72 -12.45 -5.46
N MET A 224 4.73 -11.68 -4.35
CA MET A 224 5.80 -11.76 -3.36
C MET A 224 5.89 -13.14 -2.69
N MET A 225 4.75 -13.75 -2.34
CA MET A 225 4.71 -15.10 -1.79
C MET A 225 5.25 -16.13 -2.79
N GLU A 226 4.90 -16.02 -4.07
CA GLU A 226 5.42 -16.92 -5.10
C GLU A 226 6.95 -16.81 -5.23
N GLN A 227 7.49 -15.59 -5.18
CA GLN A 227 8.94 -15.38 -5.17
C GLN A 227 9.60 -15.98 -3.91
N GLN A 228 8.99 -15.82 -2.74
CA GLN A 228 9.48 -16.44 -1.50
C GLN A 228 9.52 -17.96 -1.60
N ILE A 229 8.48 -18.59 -2.15
CA ILE A 229 8.43 -20.05 -2.36
C ILE A 229 9.55 -20.50 -3.30
N LYS A 230 9.79 -19.78 -4.40
CA LYS A 230 10.88 -20.10 -5.34
C LYS A 230 12.26 -20.03 -4.68
N ILE A 231 12.50 -19.03 -3.83
CA ILE A 231 13.75 -18.90 -3.08
C ILE A 231 13.91 -20.06 -2.08
N GLN A 232 12.85 -20.43 -1.36
CA GLN A 232 12.86 -21.54 -0.42
C GLN A 232 13.12 -22.89 -1.10
N LEU A 233 12.48 -23.15 -2.24
CA LEU A 233 12.72 -24.36 -3.04
C LEU A 233 14.19 -24.45 -3.48
N LYS A 234 14.75 -23.35 -4.00
CA LYS A 234 16.16 -23.31 -4.42
C LYS A 234 17.12 -23.58 -3.26
N GLN A 235 16.82 -23.04 -2.07
CA GLN A 235 17.62 -23.31 -0.86
C GLN A 235 17.55 -24.78 -0.44
N TYR A 236 16.35 -25.36 -0.49
CA TYR A 236 16.14 -26.78 -0.18
C TYR A 236 16.88 -27.70 -1.15
N GLU A 237 16.82 -27.43 -2.46
CA GLU A 237 17.56 -28.18 -3.49
C GLU A 237 19.07 -28.14 -3.23
N SER A 238 19.63 -26.95 -2.97
CA SER A 238 21.05 -26.81 -2.65
C SER A 238 21.45 -27.54 -1.36
N GLN A 239 20.58 -27.54 -0.35
CA GLN A 239 20.82 -28.28 0.89
C GLN A 239 20.76 -29.80 0.67
N SER A 240 19.81 -30.27 -0.14
CA SER A 240 19.68 -31.69 -0.51
C SER A 240 20.91 -32.19 -1.27
N GLU A 241 21.44 -31.38 -2.19
CA GLU A 241 22.66 -31.67 -2.93
C GLU A 241 23.88 -31.79 -1.99
N LYS A 242 24.09 -30.81 -1.11
CA LYS A 242 25.15 -30.85 -0.07
C LYS A 242 25.02 -32.07 0.83
N TYR A 243 23.80 -32.44 1.21
CA TYR A 243 23.55 -33.63 2.02
C TYR A 243 23.90 -34.92 1.26
N ARG A 244 23.51 -35.01 -0.02
CA ARG A 244 23.83 -36.17 -0.87
C ARG A 244 25.33 -36.33 -1.08
N GLU A 245 26.03 -35.24 -1.35
CA GLU A 245 27.49 -35.21 -1.44
C GLU A 245 28.14 -35.68 -0.14
N SER A 246 27.68 -35.16 1.01
CA SER A 246 28.17 -35.57 2.33
C SER A 246 27.95 -37.06 2.61
N MET A 247 26.76 -37.58 2.25
CA MET A 247 26.44 -38.99 2.42
C MET A 247 27.33 -39.89 1.55
N SER A 248 27.64 -39.47 0.31
CA SER A 248 28.57 -40.19 -0.56
C SER A 248 29.96 -40.26 0.04
N ILE A 249 30.49 -39.13 0.55
CA ILE A 249 31.79 -39.07 1.22
C ILE A 249 31.81 -39.99 2.45
N LEU A 250 30.77 -39.97 3.27
CA LEU A 250 30.67 -40.85 4.45
C LEU A 250 30.63 -42.32 4.07
N HIS A 251 29.95 -42.68 2.98
CA HIS A 251 29.91 -44.06 2.48
C HIS A 251 31.30 -44.53 2.00
N ASP A 252 32.03 -43.68 1.28
CA ASP A 252 33.39 -43.98 0.85
C ASP A 252 34.33 -44.14 2.05
N VAL A 253 34.18 -43.30 3.08
CA VAL A 253 34.92 -43.40 4.34
C VAL A 253 34.63 -44.74 5.05
N ASP A 254 33.36 -45.15 5.18
CA ASP A 254 32.98 -46.46 5.76
C ASP A 254 33.64 -47.63 5.01
N LYS A 255 33.67 -47.59 3.68
CA LYS A 255 34.33 -48.59 2.85
C LYS A 255 35.85 -48.64 3.12
N HIS A 256 36.50 -47.49 3.24
CA HIS A 256 37.93 -47.42 3.55
C HIS A 256 38.25 -47.89 4.96
N ILE A 257 37.40 -47.61 5.95
CA ILE A 257 37.55 -48.13 7.32
C ILE A 257 37.48 -49.66 7.33
N LYS A 258 36.47 -50.27 6.69
CA LYS A 258 36.34 -51.74 6.57
C LYS A 258 37.56 -52.37 5.89
N MET A 259 38.13 -51.69 4.91
CA MET A 259 39.33 -52.14 4.22
C MET A 259 40.57 -52.11 5.14
N ILE A 260 40.72 -51.05 5.95
CA ILE A 260 41.76 -50.94 6.98
C ILE A 260 41.62 -52.06 8.02
N GLU A 261 40.40 -52.32 8.51
CA GLU A 261 40.13 -53.40 9.47
C GLU A 261 40.52 -54.76 8.91
N GLY A 262 40.17 -55.04 7.65
CA GLY A 262 40.53 -56.29 6.97
C GLY A 262 42.04 -56.43 6.70
N LEU A 263 42.74 -55.35 6.38
CA LEU A 263 44.20 -55.35 6.17
C LEU A 263 44.96 -55.52 7.49
N ASN A 264 44.50 -54.90 8.57
CA ASN A 264 45.05 -55.10 9.91
C ASN A 264 44.87 -56.54 10.40
N ALA A 265 43.70 -57.15 10.16
CA ALA A 265 43.45 -58.56 10.50
C ALA A 265 44.38 -59.54 9.76
N LYS A 266 44.92 -59.13 8.60
CA LYS A 266 45.84 -59.93 7.78
C LYS A 266 47.32 -59.56 7.99
N GLY A 267 47.63 -58.62 8.89
CA GLY A 267 49.01 -58.23 9.23
C GLY A 267 49.68 -57.22 8.30
N PHE A 268 48.98 -56.67 7.29
CA PHE A 268 49.52 -55.71 6.32
C PHE A 268 49.49 -54.26 6.83
N LYS A 269 50.36 -53.93 7.80
CA LYS A 269 50.38 -52.63 8.48
C LYS A 269 50.71 -51.42 7.59
N GLU A 270 51.61 -51.57 6.62
CA GLU A 270 52.03 -50.46 5.74
C GLU A 270 50.90 -50.02 4.79
N GLU A 271 50.13 -50.96 4.25
CA GLU A 271 48.99 -50.66 3.38
C GLU A 271 47.83 -50.04 4.15
N ALA A 272 47.57 -50.51 5.37
CA ALA A 272 46.57 -49.92 6.27
C ALA A 272 46.87 -48.44 6.60
N LYS A 273 48.15 -48.09 6.80
CA LYS A 273 48.62 -46.72 7.05
C LYS A 273 48.41 -45.80 5.83
N ASN A 274 48.56 -46.34 4.63
CA ASN A 274 48.34 -45.60 3.39
C ASN A 274 46.84 -45.26 3.20
N TYR A 275 45.94 -46.17 3.58
CA TYR A 275 44.49 -45.94 3.57
C TYR A 275 44.03 -44.92 4.62
N THR A 276 44.68 -44.85 5.79
CA THR A 276 44.37 -43.83 6.80
C THR A 276 44.63 -42.41 6.27
N THR A 277 45.66 -42.26 5.44
CA THR A 277 46.01 -40.98 4.79
C THR A 277 44.96 -40.57 3.74
N LYS A 278 44.38 -41.54 3.01
CA LYS A 278 43.29 -41.30 2.04
C LYS A 278 41.97 -40.89 2.68
N ILE A 279 41.63 -41.42 3.86
CA ILE A 279 40.42 -41.01 4.60
C ILE A 279 40.47 -39.52 4.95
N LYS A 280 41.64 -39.01 5.35
CA LYS A 280 41.83 -37.59 5.68
C LYS A 280 41.52 -36.66 4.50
N SER A 281 41.93 -37.04 3.28
CA SER A 281 41.61 -36.28 2.07
C SER A 281 40.12 -36.34 1.69
N LEU A 282 39.45 -37.47 1.93
CA LEU A 282 38.01 -37.61 1.64
C LEU A 282 37.14 -36.74 2.56
N LEU A 283 37.54 -36.56 3.83
CA LEU A 283 36.80 -35.75 4.80
C LEU A 283 37.04 -34.25 4.67
N GLN A 284 38.10 -33.83 3.97
CA GLN A 284 38.50 -32.42 3.84
C GLN A 284 37.38 -31.49 3.32
N PRO A 285 36.54 -31.87 2.33
CA PRO A 285 35.46 -31.02 1.83
C PRO A 285 34.33 -30.77 2.83
N LEU A 286 34.20 -31.60 3.87
CA LEU A 286 33.18 -31.45 4.92
C LEU A 286 33.59 -30.49 6.03
N LEU A 287 34.87 -30.06 6.06
CA LEU A 287 35.37 -29.18 7.09
C LEU A 287 35.00 -27.72 6.77
N PRO A 288 34.31 -27.01 7.68
CA PRO A 288 34.01 -25.60 7.50
C PRO A 288 35.30 -24.78 7.50
N ILE A 289 35.57 -24.09 6.39
CA ILE A 289 36.73 -23.20 6.28
C ILE A 289 36.37 -21.86 6.93
N ARG A 290 37.09 -21.50 8.00
CA ARG A 290 36.97 -20.17 8.63
C ARG A 290 37.98 -19.22 7.98
N TYR A 291 37.46 -18.20 7.30
CA TYR A 291 38.25 -17.14 6.70
C TYR A 291 38.38 -15.93 7.66
N THR A 292 37.31 -15.59 8.37
CA THR A 292 37.19 -14.43 9.27
C THR A 292 36.41 -14.78 10.54
N ASP A 293 36.29 -13.86 11.49
CA ASP A 293 35.44 -14.04 12.69
C ASP A 293 33.93 -13.87 12.39
N ASN A 294 33.56 -13.43 11.19
CA ASN A 294 32.16 -13.26 10.79
C ASN A 294 31.63 -14.50 10.06
N MET A 295 30.65 -15.16 10.68
CA MET A 295 30.05 -16.39 10.16
C MET A 295 29.32 -16.21 8.82
N ILE A 296 28.63 -15.09 8.62
CA ILE A 296 27.92 -14.79 7.36
C ILE A 296 28.94 -14.57 6.24
N LEU A 297 30.00 -13.82 6.52
CA LEU A 297 31.07 -13.55 5.57
C LEU A 297 31.81 -14.84 5.19
N ASN A 298 32.09 -15.72 6.15
CA ASN A 298 32.68 -17.04 5.89
C ASN A 298 31.82 -17.91 4.97
N CYS A 299 30.50 -17.93 5.19
CA CYS A 299 29.59 -18.66 4.32
C CYS A 299 29.60 -18.10 2.89
N LEU A 300 29.58 -16.78 2.73
CA LEU A 300 29.64 -16.12 1.42
C LEU A 300 30.96 -16.37 0.70
N LEU A 301 32.10 -16.24 1.40
CA LEU A 301 33.43 -16.49 0.85
C LEU A 301 33.60 -17.96 0.47
N ALA A 302 33.14 -18.88 1.31
CA ALA A 302 33.15 -20.31 1.00
C ALA A 302 32.33 -20.64 -0.25
N ASP A 303 31.14 -20.06 -0.40
CA ASP A 303 30.32 -20.26 -1.59
C ASP A 303 30.99 -19.67 -2.85
N LYS A 304 31.62 -18.50 -2.75
CA LYS A 304 32.32 -17.86 -3.88
C LYS A 304 33.59 -18.59 -4.28
N VAL A 305 34.37 -19.10 -3.33
CA VAL A 305 35.54 -19.97 -3.58
C VAL A 305 35.09 -21.23 -4.30
N ARG A 306 33.97 -21.83 -3.87
CA ARG A 306 33.41 -23.04 -4.49
C ARG A 306 32.91 -22.77 -5.91
N GLU A 307 32.22 -21.66 -6.13
CA GLU A 307 31.72 -21.24 -7.44
C GLU A 307 32.87 -20.94 -8.42
N ALA A 308 33.92 -20.25 -7.95
CA ALA A 308 35.14 -20.01 -8.73
C ALA A 308 35.85 -21.32 -9.11
N LYS A 309 35.93 -22.28 -8.19
CA LYS A 309 36.52 -23.60 -8.45
C LYS A 309 35.72 -24.41 -9.49
N ASN A 310 34.40 -24.32 -9.48
CA ASN A 310 33.54 -24.97 -10.49
C ASN A 310 33.69 -24.35 -11.89
N LEU A 311 34.21 -23.12 -11.97
CA LEU A 311 34.46 -22.39 -13.22
C LEU A 311 35.95 -22.38 -13.62
N ASP A 312 36.81 -23.14 -12.93
CA ASP A 312 38.27 -23.14 -13.10
C ASP A 312 38.92 -21.74 -12.97
N ILE A 313 38.33 -20.87 -12.16
CA ILE A 313 38.83 -19.53 -11.87
C ILE A 313 39.72 -19.57 -10.62
N SER A 314 40.95 -19.09 -10.74
CA SER A 314 41.85 -18.86 -9.61
C SER A 314 41.28 -17.75 -8.71
N PHE A 315 40.97 -18.10 -7.46
CA PHE A 315 40.43 -17.18 -6.47
C PHE A 315 41.23 -17.28 -5.18
N THR A 316 41.98 -16.21 -4.86
CA THR A 316 42.78 -16.09 -3.64
C THR A 316 42.14 -15.06 -2.72
N ILE A 317 41.96 -15.42 -1.45
CA ILE A 317 41.49 -14.51 -0.41
C ILE A 317 42.71 -14.09 0.41
N ASP A 318 43.05 -12.82 0.33
CA ASP A 318 44.05 -12.18 1.20
C ASP A 318 43.28 -11.54 2.37
N ILE A 319 43.59 -11.93 3.60
CA ILE A 319 42.81 -11.56 4.82
C ILE A 319 43.70 -10.82 5.80
#